data_AF-A0A501WR71-F1
#
_entry.id   AF-A0A501WR71-F1
#
_cell.length_a   1.000
_cell.length_b   1.000
_cell.length_c   1.000
_cell.angle_alpha   90.00
_cell.angle_beta   90.00
_cell.angle_gamma   90.00
#
_symmetry.space_group_name_H-M   'P 1'
#
loop_
_entity.id
_entity.type
_entity.pdbx_description
1 polymer ?
#
loop_
_entity_poly.entity_id
_entity_poly.type
_entity_poly.pdbx_seq_one_letter_code
_entity_poly.pdbx_strand_id
1 'polypeptide(L)'
;MSHPRGLPIALGNVFSIILASILNKVGELYPALSGQGNIMPGVKIEEQKQELSLQKMGIGLVIAIVFYLVGAILSHFINLHTYALMIIVVALVKVTNIAPKIISDSSAQWFSFVAKNLTLAQLFGIGIAYTNLDTVINALSIHYVLIVAAVVFGAAIGAGLIGRLVGFYPIESAITAGLCMANMGGTGDVAVLSASKRMKLMPFAQISSRLGGAFVLLISGVIVSILV
;
A
#
# COMPACT_ATOMS: atom_id res chain seq x y z
N MET A 1 -32.21 3.40 6.10
CA MET A 1 -31.70 2.73 4.88
C MET A 1 -30.19 2.60 4.96
N SER A 2 -29.71 1.48 5.48
CA SER A 2 -28.29 1.16 5.67
C SER A 2 -27.74 0.48 4.41
N HIS A 3 -27.36 1.25 3.41
CA HIS A 3 -26.59 0.68 2.30
C HIS A 3 -25.24 0.16 2.83
N PRO A 4 -24.79 -1.04 2.44
CA PRO A 4 -23.53 -1.59 2.89
C PRO A 4 -22.36 -0.85 2.21
N ARG A 5 -21.86 0.21 2.86
CA ARG A 5 -20.79 1.08 2.34
C ARG A 5 -19.43 0.36 2.18
N GLY A 6 -19.29 -0.88 2.65
CA GLY A 6 -18.04 -1.66 2.59
C GLY A 6 -17.90 -2.61 1.40
N LEU A 7 -18.99 -2.89 0.68
CA LEU A 7 -18.98 -3.85 -0.43
C LEU A 7 -18.07 -3.47 -1.61
N PRO A 8 -18.09 -2.23 -2.14
CA PRO A 8 -17.23 -1.86 -3.27
C PRO A 8 -15.76 -2.07 -2.96
N ILE A 9 -15.39 -1.76 -1.72
CA ILE A 9 -14.01 -1.80 -1.24
C ILE A 9 -13.56 -3.26 -1.05
N ALA A 10 -14.43 -4.13 -0.53
CA ALA A 10 -14.12 -5.56 -0.37
C ALA A 10 -13.90 -6.27 -1.72
N LEU A 11 -14.79 -6.06 -2.69
CA LEU A 11 -14.63 -6.61 -4.04
C LEU A 11 -13.42 -6.01 -4.77
N GLY A 12 -13.21 -4.69 -4.67
CA GLY A 12 -12.03 -4.03 -5.24
C GLY A 12 -10.72 -4.59 -4.68
N ASN A 13 -10.68 -4.89 -3.38
CA ASN A 13 -9.53 -5.54 -2.75
C ASN A 13 -9.27 -6.95 -3.31
N VAL A 14 -10.30 -7.78 -3.48
CA VAL A 14 -10.15 -9.12 -4.07
C VAL A 14 -9.60 -9.05 -5.48
N PHE A 15 -10.18 -8.21 -6.34
CA PHE A 15 -9.69 -8.00 -7.70
C PHE A 15 -8.26 -7.48 -7.71
N SER A 16 -7.91 -6.56 -6.81
CA SER A 16 -6.56 -6.01 -6.70
C SER A 16 -5.54 -7.08 -6.33
N ILE A 17 -5.86 -7.99 -5.41
CA ILE A 17 -4.97 -9.10 -5.03
C ILE A 17 -4.76 -10.08 -6.19
N ILE A 18 -5.84 -10.42 -6.91
CA ILE A 18 -5.78 -11.31 -8.08
C ILE A 18 -4.92 -10.67 -9.18
N LEU A 19 -5.18 -9.39 -9.50
CA LEU A 19 -4.44 -8.66 -10.52
C LEU A 19 -2.97 -8.47 -10.15
N ALA A 20 -2.65 -8.23 -8.88
CA ALA A 20 -1.27 -8.15 -8.41
C ALA A 20 -0.49 -9.45 -8.67
N SER A 21 -1.14 -10.61 -8.45
CA SER A 21 -0.57 -11.93 -8.75
C SER A 21 -0.34 -12.13 -10.25
N ILE A 22 -1.30 -11.69 -11.08
CA ILE A 22 -1.20 -11.75 -12.54
C ILE A 22 -0.07 -10.85 -13.03
N LEU A 23 -0.02 -9.59 -12.57
CA LEU A 23 1.02 -8.62 -12.92
C LEU A 23 2.42 -9.10 -12.51
N ASN A 24 2.54 -9.87 -11.41
CA ASN A 24 3.81 -10.52 -11.07
C ASN A 24 4.26 -11.49 -12.17
N LYS A 25 3.38 -12.40 -12.59
CA LYS A 25 3.69 -13.34 -13.70
C LYS A 25 4.00 -12.61 -15.00
N VAL A 26 3.24 -11.56 -15.32
CA VAL A 26 3.48 -10.72 -16.51
C VAL A 26 4.85 -10.05 -16.42
N GLY A 27 5.25 -9.52 -15.25
CA GLY A 27 6.56 -8.91 -15.05
C GLY A 27 7.72 -9.91 -15.09
N GLU A 28 7.50 -11.17 -14.73
CA GLU A 28 8.46 -12.26 -14.91
C GLU A 28 8.62 -12.64 -16.40
N LEU A 29 7.52 -12.67 -17.16
CA LEU A 29 7.52 -12.97 -18.60
C LEU A 29 8.07 -11.81 -19.45
N TYR A 30 7.81 -10.56 -19.04
CA TYR A 30 8.23 -9.34 -19.74
C TYR A 30 9.10 -8.46 -18.83
N PRO A 31 10.40 -8.78 -18.66
CA PRO A 31 11.29 -8.04 -17.78
C PRO A 31 11.43 -6.56 -18.14
N ALA A 32 11.22 -6.18 -19.39
CA ALA A 32 11.27 -4.78 -19.83
C ALA A 32 10.20 -3.90 -19.15
N LEU A 33 9.11 -4.48 -18.67
CA LEU A 33 8.01 -3.78 -18.01
C LEU A 33 8.11 -3.77 -16.48
N SER A 34 9.07 -4.51 -15.91
CA SER A 34 9.17 -4.82 -14.49
C SER A 34 10.55 -4.49 -13.93
N GLY A 35 10.58 -3.72 -12.85
CA GLY A 35 11.80 -3.46 -12.07
C GLY A 35 12.12 -4.55 -11.06
N GLN A 36 11.36 -5.66 -11.07
CA GLN A 36 11.42 -6.73 -10.07
C GLN A 36 11.37 -6.16 -8.65
N GLY A 37 10.43 -5.23 -8.46
CA GLY A 37 10.16 -4.51 -7.23
C GLY A 37 11.10 -3.34 -6.92
N ASN A 38 11.91 -2.88 -7.87
CA ASN A 38 12.41 -1.50 -7.85
C ASN A 38 11.44 -0.63 -8.65
N ILE A 39 11.03 0.52 -8.09
CA ILE A 39 10.01 1.36 -8.74
C ILE A 39 10.56 2.16 -9.93
N MET A 40 11.85 2.51 -9.91
CA MET A 40 12.50 3.35 -10.91
C MET A 40 13.87 2.76 -11.30
N PRO A 41 14.28 2.86 -12.57
CA PRO A 41 15.63 2.50 -13.00
C PRO A 41 16.70 3.28 -12.21
N GLY A 42 17.81 2.63 -11.86
CA GLY A 42 18.93 3.25 -11.14
C GLY A 42 18.74 3.37 -9.61
N VAL A 43 17.52 3.20 -9.08
CA VAL A 43 17.27 3.13 -7.64
C VAL A 43 17.21 1.68 -7.20
N LYS A 44 18.31 1.17 -6.62
CA LYS A 44 18.31 -0.13 -5.95
C LYS A 44 17.79 0.05 -4.53
N ILE A 45 16.64 -0.56 -4.23
CA ILE A 45 16.23 -0.74 -2.84
C ILE A 45 17.13 -1.85 -2.29
N GLU A 46 18.17 -1.47 -1.54
CA GLU A 46 19.10 -2.43 -0.94
C GLU A 46 18.39 -3.30 0.10
N GLU A 47 18.24 -4.59 -0.18
CA GLU A 47 18.01 -5.58 0.85
C GLU A 47 19.35 -5.86 1.55
N GLN A 48 19.63 -5.15 2.64
CA GLN A 48 20.72 -5.57 3.51
C GLN A 48 20.30 -6.85 4.21
N LYS A 49 20.84 -7.99 3.75
CA LYS A 49 20.90 -9.23 4.55
C LYS A 49 21.79 -8.97 5.76
N GLN A 50 21.22 -8.35 6.79
CA GLN A 50 21.88 -8.26 8.09
C GLN A 50 21.62 -9.54 8.87
N GLU A 51 22.64 -10.01 9.60
CA GLU A 51 22.46 -11.07 10.59
C GLU A 51 21.37 -10.67 11.57
N LEU A 52 20.37 -11.53 11.72
CA LEU A 52 19.21 -11.25 12.55
C LEU A 52 19.64 -11.24 14.02
N SER A 53 19.90 -10.05 14.57
CA SER A 53 20.07 -9.88 16.02
C SER A 53 18.74 -9.55 16.69
N LEU A 54 18.42 -10.21 17.80
CA LEU A 54 17.23 -9.92 18.60
C LEU A 54 17.23 -8.48 19.13
N GLN A 55 18.41 -7.96 19.48
CA GLN A 55 18.60 -6.59 19.98
C GLN A 55 18.19 -5.54 18.94
N LYS A 56 18.68 -5.65 17.69
CA LYS A 56 18.26 -4.73 16.60
C LYS A 56 16.76 -4.82 16.31
N MET A 57 16.14 -5.99 16.41
CA MET A 57 14.68 -6.10 16.26
C MET A 57 13.93 -5.33 17.34
N GLY A 58 14.35 -5.43 18.60
CA GLY A 58 13.77 -4.67 19.70
C GLY A 58 13.93 -3.16 19.51
N ILE A 59 15.12 -2.72 19.07
CA ILE A 59 15.37 -1.31 18.73
C ILE A 59 14.46 -0.86 17.59
N GLY A 60 14.32 -1.66 16.53
CA GLY A 60 13.45 -1.36 15.39
C GLY A 60 11.97 -1.24 15.79
N LEU A 61 11.49 -2.11 16.69
CA LEU A 61 10.14 -2.01 17.25
C LEU A 61 9.94 -0.69 18.00
N VAL A 62 10.85 -0.33 18.90
CA VAL A 62 10.78 0.93 19.66
C VAL A 62 10.78 2.14 18.72
N ILE A 63 11.66 2.15 17.72
CA ILE A 63 11.72 3.21 16.71
C ILE A 63 10.38 3.33 15.98
N ALA A 64 9.78 2.21 15.56
CA ALA A 64 8.49 2.22 14.87
C ALA A 64 7.37 2.82 15.75
N ILE A 65 7.34 2.46 17.04
CA ILE A 65 6.38 3.01 18.00
C ILE A 65 6.60 4.51 18.20
N VAL A 66 7.85 4.96 18.34
CA VAL A 66 8.18 6.38 18.53
C VAL A 66 7.76 7.21 17.33
N PHE A 67 8.08 6.80 16.10
CA PHE A 67 7.66 7.55 14.91
C PHE A 67 6.15 7.56 14.74
N TYR A 68 5.47 6.46 15.06
CA TYR A 68 4.00 6.43 15.07
C TYR A 68 3.43 7.41 16.10
N LEU A 69 3.97 7.44 17.33
CA LEU A 69 3.55 8.34 18.39
C LEU A 69 3.75 9.81 17.98
N VAL A 70 4.89 10.15 17.39
CA VAL A 70 5.16 11.50 16.86
C VAL A 70 4.13 11.87 15.79
N GLY A 71 3.85 10.95 14.85
CA GLY A 71 2.81 11.16 13.84
C GLY A 71 1.41 11.34 14.45
N ALA A 72 1.11 10.64 15.54
CA ALA A 72 -0.18 10.70 16.23
C ALA A 72 -0.35 11.98 17.05
N ILE A 73 0.73 12.48 17.65
CA ILE A 73 0.74 13.78 18.32
C ILE A 73 0.54 14.87 17.26
N LEU A 74 1.26 14.78 16.14
CA LEU A 74 1.20 15.77 15.08
C LEU A 74 -0.17 15.81 14.38
N SER A 75 -0.90 14.69 14.30
CA SER A 75 -2.25 14.65 13.74
C SER A 75 -3.30 15.35 14.59
N HIS A 76 -2.99 15.67 15.85
CA HIS A 76 -3.84 16.51 16.67
C HIS A 76 -3.72 18.01 16.30
N PHE A 77 -2.57 18.42 15.77
CA PHE A 77 -2.32 19.81 15.36
C PHE A 77 -2.57 20.03 13.86
N ILE A 78 -2.30 19.02 13.04
CA ILE A 78 -2.45 19.06 11.59
C ILE A 78 -3.57 18.07 11.23
N ASN A 79 -4.62 18.53 10.54
CA ASN A 79 -5.76 17.70 10.10
C ASN A 79 -5.39 16.71 8.97
N LEU A 80 -4.31 15.94 9.16
CA LEU A 80 -3.86 14.86 8.30
C LEU A 80 -3.82 13.56 9.09
N HIS A 81 -4.00 12.45 8.38
CA HIS A 81 -3.98 11.11 8.98
C HIS A 81 -2.63 10.81 9.66
N THR A 82 -2.66 10.20 10.85
CA THR A 82 -1.48 9.80 11.64
C THR A 82 -0.37 9.14 10.81
N TYR A 83 -0.69 8.09 10.04
CA TYR A 83 0.28 7.44 9.15
C TYR A 83 0.87 8.35 8.06
N ALA A 84 0.13 9.31 7.51
CA ALA A 84 0.67 10.24 6.52
C ALA A 84 1.74 11.15 7.14
N LEU A 85 1.44 11.71 8.32
CA LEU A 85 2.38 12.54 9.07
C LEU A 85 3.60 11.74 9.53
N MET A 86 3.41 10.50 9.98
CA MET A 86 4.51 9.58 10.30
C MET A 86 5.46 9.41 9.10
N ILE A 87 4.92 9.17 7.89
CA ILE A 87 5.74 9.03 6.67
C ILE A 87 6.52 10.31 6.37
N ILE A 88 5.88 11.47 6.46
CA ILE A 88 6.53 12.78 6.23
C ILE A 88 7.67 12.99 7.23
N VAL A 89 7.46 12.71 8.51
CA VAL A 89 8.48 12.85 9.56
C VAL A 89 9.65 11.90 9.30
N VAL A 90 9.39 10.62 8.99
CA VAL A 90 10.44 9.65 8.68
C VAL A 90 11.22 10.07 7.44
N ALA A 91 10.55 10.57 6.40
CA ALA A 91 11.18 11.09 5.19
C ALA A 91 12.08 12.31 5.51
N LEU A 92 11.61 13.25 6.32
CA LEU A 92 12.37 14.41 6.75
C LEU A 92 13.64 13.98 7.51
N VAL A 93 13.51 13.07 8.48
CA VAL A 93 14.64 12.54 9.25
C VAL A 93 15.64 11.83 8.35
N LYS A 94 15.16 11.10 7.33
CA LYS A 94 16.03 10.41 6.38
C LYS A 94 16.76 11.38 5.44
N VAL A 95 16.09 12.40 4.92
CA VAL A 95 16.67 13.40 4.00
C VAL A 95 17.67 14.31 4.70
N THR A 96 17.39 14.71 5.93
CA THR A 96 18.31 15.52 6.75
C THR A 96 19.53 14.75 7.25
N ASN A 97 19.55 13.42 7.06
CA ASN A 97 20.63 12.52 7.50
C ASN A 97 20.99 12.65 8.99
N ILE A 98 20.02 13.09 9.82
CA ILE A 98 20.19 13.27 11.26
C ILE A 98 20.20 11.92 11.99
N ALA A 99 19.51 10.91 11.45
CA ALA A 99 19.41 9.60 12.07
C ALA A 99 20.63 8.72 11.75
N PRO A 100 21.32 8.17 12.77
CA PRO A 100 22.41 7.23 12.55
C PRO A 100 21.93 5.94 11.87
N LYS A 101 22.84 5.29 11.14
CA LYS A 101 22.55 4.11 10.30
C LYS A 101 21.85 2.98 11.08
N ILE A 102 22.17 2.83 12.37
CA ILE A 102 21.54 1.86 13.28
C ILE A 102 20.01 1.97 13.33
N ILE A 103 19.44 3.17 13.22
CA ILE A 103 17.99 3.39 13.25
C ILE A 103 17.35 2.81 11.98
N SER A 104 17.93 3.11 10.82
CA SER A 104 17.47 2.62 9.52
C SER A 104 17.58 1.09 9.43
N ASP A 105 18.72 0.55 9.87
CA ASP A 105 19.03 -0.87 9.79
C ASP A 105 18.14 -1.70 10.72
N SER A 106 17.96 -1.24 11.97
CA SER A 106 17.10 -1.88 12.96
C SER A 106 15.62 -1.84 12.53
N SER A 107 15.17 -0.72 11.96
CA SER A 107 13.81 -0.58 11.44
C SER A 107 13.55 -1.50 10.24
N ALA A 108 14.52 -1.60 9.31
CA ALA A 108 14.42 -2.52 8.18
C ALA A 108 14.39 -3.98 8.62
N GLN A 109 15.17 -4.35 9.64
CA GLN A 109 15.16 -5.69 10.21
C GLN A 109 13.83 -6.01 10.91
N TRP A 110 13.29 -5.07 11.69
CA TRP A 110 11.96 -5.20 12.30
C TRP A 110 10.87 -5.37 11.24
N PHE A 111 10.88 -4.53 10.20
CA PHE A 111 9.94 -4.64 9.07
C PHE A 111 10.04 -6.02 8.38
N SER A 112 11.26 -6.50 8.12
CA SER A 112 11.49 -7.80 7.48
C SER A 112 10.94 -8.95 8.32
N PHE A 113 11.10 -8.89 9.64
CA PHE A 113 10.52 -9.87 10.55
C PHE A 113 8.99 -9.87 10.49
N VAL A 114 8.35 -8.70 10.57
CA VAL A 114 6.89 -8.55 10.48
C VAL A 114 6.37 -9.03 9.12
N ALA A 115 6.98 -8.55 8.03
CA ALA A 115 6.60 -8.90 6.66
C ALA A 115 6.76 -10.40 6.36
N LYS A 116 7.73 -11.07 6.97
CA LYS A 116 7.96 -12.51 6.73
C LYS A 116 7.06 -13.40 7.59
N ASN A 117 6.88 -13.07 8.86
CA ASN A 117 6.24 -13.98 9.82
C ASN A 117 4.78 -13.63 10.10
N LEU A 118 4.43 -12.34 10.09
CA LEU A 118 3.10 -11.87 10.52
C LEU A 118 2.15 -11.59 9.35
N THR A 119 2.64 -11.53 8.11
CA THR A 119 1.78 -11.24 6.95
C THR A 119 0.65 -12.26 6.79
N LEU A 120 0.91 -13.56 6.94
CA LEU A 120 -0.15 -14.58 6.84
C LEU A 120 -1.18 -14.44 7.98
N ALA A 121 -0.71 -14.21 9.20
CA ALA A 121 -1.59 -13.96 10.35
C ALA A 121 -2.43 -12.69 10.15
N GLN A 122 -1.83 -11.64 9.60
CA GLN A 122 -2.51 -10.40 9.26
C GLN A 122 -3.59 -10.61 8.19
N LEU A 123 -3.27 -11.33 7.09
CA LEU A 123 -4.25 -11.64 6.04
C LEU A 123 -5.44 -12.42 6.58
N PHE A 124 -5.20 -13.41 7.44
CA PHE A 124 -6.26 -14.17 8.10
C PHE A 124 -7.12 -13.26 9.01
N GLY A 125 -6.49 -12.44 9.84
CA GLY A 125 -7.20 -11.49 10.70
C GLY A 125 -8.06 -10.50 9.93
N ILE A 126 -7.57 -9.99 8.79
CA ILE A 126 -8.34 -9.10 7.91
C ILE A 126 -9.55 -9.83 7.31
N GLY A 127 -9.35 -11.07 6.86
CA GLY A 127 -10.41 -11.92 6.33
C GLY A 127 -11.58 -12.02 7.31
N ILE A 128 -11.32 -12.32 8.58
CA ILE A 128 -12.36 -12.47 9.60
C ILE A 128 -12.96 -11.11 10.02
N ALA A 129 -12.12 -10.11 10.31
CA ALA A 129 -12.57 -8.88 10.95
C ALA A 129 -13.26 -7.90 9.99
N TYR A 130 -12.86 -7.89 8.72
CA TYR A 130 -13.28 -6.86 7.77
C TYR A 130 -14.02 -7.39 6.54
N THR A 131 -14.11 -8.71 6.34
CA THR A 131 -14.84 -9.29 5.20
C THR A 131 -16.18 -9.81 5.68
N ASN A 132 -17.25 -9.04 5.44
CA ASN A 132 -18.61 -9.50 5.69
C ASN A 132 -19.12 -10.27 4.47
N LEU A 133 -19.07 -11.60 4.53
CA LEU A 133 -19.47 -12.48 3.42
C LEU A 133 -20.95 -12.31 3.06
N ASP A 134 -21.84 -12.12 4.03
CA ASP A 134 -23.27 -11.93 3.77
C ASP A 134 -23.54 -10.69 2.94
N THR A 135 -22.83 -9.60 3.25
CA THR A 135 -22.90 -8.35 2.50
C THR A 135 -22.37 -8.52 1.08
N VAL A 136 -21.25 -9.26 0.92
CA VAL A 136 -20.67 -9.59 -0.38
C VAL A 136 -21.64 -10.38 -1.24
N ILE A 137 -22.24 -11.44 -0.68
CA ILE A 137 -23.20 -12.31 -1.37
C ILE A 137 -24.46 -11.56 -1.77
N ASN A 138 -25.02 -10.72 -0.88
CA ASN A 138 -26.28 -10.02 -1.13
C ASN A 138 -26.18 -8.92 -2.18
N ALA A 139 -24.98 -8.47 -2.50
CA ALA A 139 -24.78 -7.41 -3.48
C ALA A 139 -23.88 -7.83 -4.67
N LEU A 140 -23.61 -9.13 -4.76
CA LEU A 140 -23.03 -9.80 -5.92
C LEU A 140 -24.06 -9.85 -7.06
N SER A 141 -24.23 -8.71 -7.73
CA SER A 141 -24.82 -8.62 -9.06
C SER A 141 -23.71 -8.74 -10.10
N ILE A 142 -23.94 -9.49 -11.18
CA ILE A 142 -22.96 -9.64 -12.26
C ILE A 142 -22.55 -8.27 -12.84
N HIS A 143 -23.49 -7.33 -12.96
CA HIS A 143 -23.23 -5.98 -13.45
C HIS A 143 -22.30 -5.22 -12.50
N TYR A 144 -22.53 -5.36 -11.19
CA TYR A 144 -21.73 -4.68 -10.18
C TYR A 144 -20.29 -5.20 -10.16
N VAL A 145 -20.12 -6.53 -10.25
CA VAL A 145 -18.80 -7.17 -10.32
C VAL A 145 -18.02 -6.68 -11.54
N LEU A 146 -18.66 -6.59 -12.71
CA LEU A 146 -18.03 -6.13 -13.93
C LEU A 146 -17.60 -4.66 -13.83
N ILE A 147 -18.42 -3.79 -13.23
CA ILE A 147 -18.06 -2.38 -13.01
C ILE A 147 -16.85 -2.26 -12.08
N VAL A 148 -16.87 -2.95 -10.93
CA VAL A 148 -15.75 -2.91 -9.98
C VAL A 148 -14.47 -3.43 -10.64
N ALA A 149 -14.56 -4.55 -11.37
CA ALA A 149 -13.43 -5.08 -12.13
C ALA A 149 -12.91 -4.03 -13.13
N ALA A 150 -13.77 -3.45 -13.95
CA ALA A 150 -13.37 -2.43 -14.93
C ALA A 150 -12.67 -1.23 -14.30
N VAL A 151 -13.14 -0.76 -13.13
CA VAL A 151 -12.50 0.34 -12.40
C VAL A 151 -11.11 -0.06 -11.89
N VAL A 152 -10.95 -1.24 -11.29
CA VAL A 152 -9.65 -1.72 -10.78
C VAL A 152 -8.66 -1.93 -11.93
N PHE A 153 -9.12 -2.53 -13.03
CA PHE A 153 -8.32 -2.68 -14.24
C PHE A 153 -7.91 -1.33 -14.84
N GLY A 154 -8.86 -0.39 -14.92
CA GLY A 154 -8.61 0.98 -15.37
C GLY A 154 -7.57 1.70 -14.51
N ALA A 155 -7.66 1.56 -13.18
CA ALA A 155 -6.70 2.11 -12.25
C ALA A 155 -5.29 1.52 -12.45
N ALA A 156 -5.19 0.19 -12.62
CA ALA A 156 -3.92 -0.48 -12.87
C ALA A 156 -3.28 -0.03 -14.20
N ILE A 157 -4.06 0.00 -15.28
CA ILE A 157 -3.59 0.42 -16.61
C ILE A 157 -3.21 1.90 -16.60
N GLY A 158 -4.06 2.77 -16.05
CA GLY A 158 -3.81 4.20 -15.95
C GLY A 158 -2.54 4.49 -15.16
N ALA A 159 -2.39 3.90 -13.97
CA ALA A 159 -1.19 4.04 -13.16
C ALA A 159 0.06 3.47 -13.84
N GLY A 160 -0.05 2.35 -14.55
CA GLY A 160 1.06 1.76 -15.31
C GLY A 160 1.51 2.63 -16.50
N LEU A 161 0.56 3.20 -17.25
CA LEU A 161 0.84 4.08 -18.39
C LEU A 161 1.44 5.41 -17.93
N ILE A 162 0.80 6.10 -16.99
CA ILE A 162 1.32 7.37 -16.45
C ILE A 162 2.64 7.14 -15.74
N GLY A 163 2.78 6.04 -14.99
CA GLY A 163 4.03 5.61 -14.35
C GLY A 163 5.17 5.50 -15.36
N ARG A 164 4.91 4.90 -16.53
CA ARG A 164 5.90 4.83 -17.61
C ARG A 164 6.31 6.20 -18.13
N LEU A 165 5.36 7.14 -18.28
CA LEU A 165 5.63 8.49 -18.77
C LEU A 165 6.51 9.29 -17.80
N VAL A 166 6.37 9.06 -16.49
CA VAL A 166 7.22 9.71 -15.47
C VAL A 166 8.53 8.97 -15.18
N GLY A 167 8.82 7.88 -15.91
CA GLY A 167 10.09 7.14 -15.81
C GLY A 167 10.10 5.98 -14.81
N PHE A 168 8.96 5.56 -14.27
CA PHE A 168 8.84 4.37 -13.42
C PHE A 168 8.58 3.11 -14.24
N TYR A 169 8.86 1.94 -13.63
CA TYR A 169 8.48 0.67 -14.24
C TYR A 169 6.94 0.53 -14.27
N PRO A 170 6.35 0.20 -15.43
CA PRO A 170 4.89 0.11 -15.59
C PRO A 170 4.23 -0.85 -14.59
N ILE A 171 4.81 -2.02 -14.35
CA ILE A 171 4.25 -3.03 -13.45
C ILE A 171 4.27 -2.54 -12.00
N GLU A 172 5.40 -2.01 -11.52
CA GLU A 172 5.52 -1.48 -10.17
C GLU A 172 4.61 -0.27 -9.94
N SER A 173 4.43 0.58 -10.96
CA SER A 173 3.50 1.71 -10.91
C SER A 173 2.05 1.26 -10.86
N ALA A 174 1.67 0.28 -11.70
CA ALA A 174 0.34 -0.31 -11.68
C ALA A 174 0.00 -0.93 -10.32
N ILE A 175 0.97 -1.59 -9.68
CA ILE A 175 0.77 -2.19 -8.35
C ILE A 175 0.68 -1.12 -7.26
N THR A 176 1.63 -0.19 -7.19
CA THR A 176 1.77 0.76 -6.06
C THR A 176 0.83 1.96 -6.14
N ALA A 177 0.60 2.53 -7.31
CA ALA A 177 -0.27 3.70 -7.49
C ALA A 177 -1.67 3.32 -7.98
N GLY A 178 -1.82 2.16 -8.64
CA GLY A 178 -3.12 1.66 -9.11
C GLY A 178 -3.79 0.72 -8.10
N LEU A 179 -3.30 -0.51 -8.02
CA LEU A 179 -3.92 -1.58 -7.22
C LEU A 179 -3.90 -1.26 -5.71
N CYS A 180 -2.83 -0.64 -5.20
CA CYS A 180 -2.80 -0.23 -3.80
C CYS A 180 -3.75 0.94 -3.48
N MET A 181 -4.19 1.69 -4.48
CA MET A 181 -5.20 2.74 -4.30
C MET A 181 -6.64 2.19 -4.42
N ALA A 182 -6.81 1.09 -5.14
CA ALA A 182 -8.10 0.42 -5.37
C ALA A 182 -8.42 -0.67 -4.33
N ASN A 183 -7.58 -0.84 -3.31
CA ASN A 183 -7.71 -1.87 -2.28
C ASN A 183 -8.29 -1.31 -0.97
N MET A 184 -8.23 -2.11 0.10
CA MET A 184 -8.71 -1.72 1.44
C MET A 184 -7.66 -0.93 2.27
N GLY A 185 -6.90 -0.03 1.65
CA GLY A 185 -5.84 0.75 2.29
C GLY A 185 -4.71 -0.11 2.87
N GLY A 186 -4.13 0.29 4.00
CA GLY A 186 -2.91 -0.34 4.53
C GLY A 186 -2.96 -1.87 4.73
N THR A 187 -4.12 -2.44 5.02
CA THR A 187 -4.32 -3.90 5.11
C THR A 187 -4.36 -4.57 3.73
N GLY A 188 -5.02 -3.93 2.78
CA GLY A 188 -5.00 -4.31 1.36
C GLY A 188 -3.60 -4.18 0.75
N ASP A 189 -2.82 -3.18 1.14
CA ASP A 189 -1.47 -2.94 0.63
C ASP A 189 -0.56 -4.13 0.93
N VAL A 190 -0.63 -4.64 2.16
CA VAL A 190 0.11 -5.85 2.54
C VAL A 190 -0.32 -7.03 1.69
N ALA A 191 -1.62 -7.20 1.43
CA ALA A 191 -2.14 -8.30 0.62
C ALA A 191 -1.68 -8.22 -0.84
N VAL A 192 -1.86 -7.06 -1.47
CA VAL A 192 -1.48 -6.79 -2.87
C VAL A 192 0.04 -6.93 -3.06
N LEU A 193 0.85 -6.39 -2.15
CA LEU A 193 2.31 -6.48 -2.24
C LEU A 193 2.83 -7.89 -1.93
N SER A 194 2.16 -8.63 -1.06
CA SER A 194 2.50 -10.03 -0.80
C SER A 194 2.18 -10.91 -2.00
N ALA A 195 0.99 -10.73 -2.59
CA ALA A 195 0.55 -11.45 -3.77
C ALA A 195 1.46 -11.19 -4.99
N SER A 196 1.99 -9.97 -5.09
CA SER A 196 2.95 -9.59 -6.13
C SER A 196 4.43 -9.78 -5.75
N LYS A 197 4.75 -10.35 -4.57
CA LYS A 197 6.13 -10.54 -4.07
C LYS A 197 6.99 -9.26 -4.07
N ARG A 198 6.37 -8.10 -3.78
CA ARG A 198 7.00 -6.76 -3.84
C ARG A 198 6.90 -5.99 -2.53
N MET A 199 7.03 -6.67 -1.39
CA MET A 199 6.91 -6.06 -0.05
C MET A 199 7.83 -4.86 0.20
N LYS A 200 8.99 -4.79 -0.49
CA LYS A 200 9.88 -3.62 -0.46
C LYS A 200 9.25 -2.32 -0.99
N LEU A 201 8.14 -2.40 -1.72
CA LEU A 201 7.38 -1.24 -2.19
C LEU A 201 6.32 -0.74 -1.19
N MET A 202 6.26 -1.32 0.01
CA MET A 202 5.29 -0.89 1.03
C MET A 202 5.31 0.61 1.35
N PRO A 203 6.47 1.29 1.42
CA PRO A 203 6.49 2.74 1.61
C PRO A 203 5.73 3.50 0.51
N PHE A 204 5.87 3.08 -0.76
CA PHE A 204 5.16 3.70 -1.89
C PHE A 204 3.66 3.42 -1.84
N ALA A 205 3.27 2.19 -1.50
CA ALA A 205 1.86 1.84 -1.32
C ALA A 205 1.21 2.65 -0.18
N GLN A 206 1.90 2.82 0.94
CA GLN A 206 1.38 3.61 2.06
C GLN A 206 1.26 5.11 1.72
N ILE A 207 2.20 5.65 0.95
CA ILE A 207 2.09 7.01 0.39
C ILE A 207 0.82 7.11 -0.45
N SER A 208 0.62 6.18 -1.38
CA SER A 208 -0.57 6.11 -2.24
C SER A 208 -1.87 6.05 -1.43
N SER A 209 -1.99 5.07 -0.53
CA SER A 209 -3.19 4.83 0.28
C SER A 209 -3.55 5.98 1.22
N ARG A 210 -2.56 6.73 1.73
CA ARG A 210 -2.81 7.81 2.71
C ARG A 210 -2.93 9.17 2.06
N LEU A 211 -1.97 9.57 1.23
CA LEU A 211 -2.01 10.87 0.55
C LEU A 211 -2.96 10.84 -0.65
N GLY A 212 -2.93 9.78 -1.46
CA GLY A 212 -3.91 9.58 -2.53
C GLY A 212 -5.33 9.46 -1.98
N GLY A 213 -5.52 8.77 -0.84
CA GLY A 213 -6.80 8.72 -0.12
C GLY A 213 -7.35 10.10 0.24
N ALA A 214 -6.53 10.95 0.86
CA ALA A 214 -6.91 12.32 1.19
C ALA A 214 -7.24 13.14 -0.07
N PHE A 215 -6.49 12.95 -1.15
CA PHE A 215 -6.71 13.63 -2.42
C PHE A 215 -8.04 13.21 -3.09
N VAL A 216 -8.37 11.92 -3.08
CA VAL A 216 -9.66 11.42 -3.60
C VAL A 216 -10.84 11.97 -2.80
N LEU A 217 -10.71 12.11 -1.49
CA LEU A 217 -11.76 12.73 -0.66
C LEU A 217 -11.99 14.20 -1.02
N LEU A 218 -10.92 14.96 -1.25
CA LEU A 218 -11.01 16.35 -1.70
C LEU A 218 -11.71 16.44 -3.06
N ILE A 219 -11.27 15.65 -4.04
CA ILE A 219 -11.89 15.61 -5.37
C ILE A 219 -13.37 15.21 -5.28
N SER A 220 -13.68 14.17 -4.51
CA SER A 220 -15.04 13.68 -4.32
C SER A 220 -15.93 14.78 -3.73
N GLY A 221 -15.45 15.52 -2.74
CA GLY A 221 -16.17 16.66 -2.16
C GLY A 221 -16.50 17.73 -3.20
N VAL A 222 -15.53 18.09 -4.05
CA VAL A 222 -15.72 19.07 -5.14
C VAL A 222 -16.72 18.54 -6.18
N ILE A 223 -16.54 17.30 -6.62
CA ILE A 223 -17.42 16.68 -7.63
C ILE A 223 -18.87 16.62 -7.12
N VAL A 224 -19.09 16.19 -5.88
CA VAL A 224 -20.43 16.14 -5.28
C VAL A 224 -21.05 17.54 -5.19
N SER A 225 -20.27 18.56 -4.81
CA SER A 225 -20.76 19.94 -4.74
C SER A 225 -21.12 20.58 -6.08
N ILE A 226 -20.64 20.01 -7.19
CA ILE A 226 -20.98 20.46 -8.55
C ILE A 226 -22.20 19.70 -9.09
N LEU A 227 -22.35 18.43 -8.70
CA LEU A 227 -23.43 17.55 -9.14
C LEU A 227 -24.74 17.73 -8.34
N VAL A 228 -24.66 18.26 -7.12
CA VAL A 228 -25.77 18.52 -6.20
C VAL A 228 -25.91 20.02 -6.01
#